data_AF-A0A958LW73-F1
#
_entry.id   AF-A0A958LW73-F1
#
_cell.length_a   1.000
_cell.length_b   1.000
_cell.length_c   1.000
_cell.angle_alpha   90.00
_cell.angle_beta   90.00
_cell.angle_gamma   90.00
#
_symmetry.space_group_name_H-M   'P 1'
#
loop_
_entity.id
_entity.type
_entity.pdbx_description
1 polymer ?
#
loop_
_entity_poly.entity_id
_entity_poly.type
_entity_poly.pdbx_seq_one_letter_code
_entity_poly.pdbx_strand_id
1 'polypeptide(L)'
;MNSKFHDQNPWGKGIHDCECKQLAHSPKLIVLTGGPSAGKTAVLEMVLKTFCPHVTVIPEAAGIVFGGGFFRRETLPAKKGAQRAIFKVQRELEQIILEEKEAAVAICDRGTVDGLAYWPESEDGFWQELQTSKETEFGRYEAVIHLRTPDLTQGYNLDNPVRIESAQEALKIDSKLMEAWSGHPNVFTIESQDDFLSKAQKALEAIQSFLPNCCQKTKVDVR
;
A
#
# COMPACT_ATOMS: atom_id res chain seq x y z
N MET A 1 9.33 34.73 -14.57
CA MET A 1 8.05 34.34 -13.94
C MET A 1 8.33 33.12 -13.08
N ASN A 2 8.55 33.35 -11.78
CA ASN A 2 8.78 32.31 -10.80
C ASN A 2 7.44 31.64 -10.46
N SER A 3 7.10 30.52 -11.10
CA SER A 3 6.06 29.66 -10.56
C SER A 3 6.70 28.79 -9.48
N LYS A 4 6.51 29.22 -8.24
CA LYS A 4 6.59 28.39 -7.04
C LYS A 4 5.65 27.20 -7.22
N PHE A 5 6.13 26.12 -7.84
CA PHE A 5 5.64 24.80 -7.47
C PHE A 5 6.22 24.56 -6.09
N HIS A 6 5.43 24.84 -5.06
CA HIS A 6 5.76 24.40 -3.72
C HIS A 6 5.92 22.88 -3.80
N ASP A 7 7.10 22.42 -3.41
CA ASP A 7 7.58 21.04 -3.33
C ASP A 7 6.84 20.26 -2.23
N GLN A 8 5.51 20.35 -2.22
CA GLN A 8 4.63 19.58 -1.35
C GLN A 8 4.12 18.40 -2.15
N ASN A 9 5.01 17.46 -2.46
CA ASN A 9 4.59 16.16 -2.97
C ASN A 9 3.94 15.42 -1.80
N PRO A 10 2.62 15.12 -1.83
CA PRO A 10 1.97 14.34 -0.77
C PRO A 10 2.42 12.87 -0.75
N TRP A 11 3.24 12.46 -1.73
CA TRP A 11 3.83 11.13 -1.88
C TRP A 11 5.35 11.27 -1.86
N GLY A 12 5.96 10.69 -0.84
CA GLY A 12 7.26 11.16 -0.37
C GLY A 12 8.34 10.10 -0.34
N LYS A 13 9.57 10.59 -0.21
CA LYS A 13 10.71 9.85 0.31
C LYS A 13 10.80 10.08 1.81
N GLY A 14 11.37 9.13 2.55
CA GLY A 14 11.70 9.33 3.95
C GLY A 14 12.58 10.57 4.16
N ILE A 15 12.50 11.20 5.34
CA ILE A 15 13.16 12.48 5.59
C ILE A 15 14.45 12.39 6.40
N HIS A 16 14.78 11.23 6.98
CA HIS A 16 15.92 11.10 7.87
C HIS A 16 17.25 10.84 7.16
N ASP A 17 18.33 11.41 7.66
CA ASP A 17 19.66 11.12 7.14
C ASP A 17 20.06 9.66 7.40
N CYS A 18 20.72 9.06 6.40
CA CYS A 18 21.36 7.76 6.52
C CYS A 18 22.82 7.82 6.05
N GLU A 19 23.61 6.83 6.40
CA GLU A 19 25.03 6.73 6.00
C GLU A 19 25.21 6.11 4.61
N CYS A 20 24.12 5.93 3.84
CA CYS A 20 24.19 5.33 2.53
C CYS A 20 24.98 6.21 1.55
N LYS A 21 25.99 5.62 0.93
CA LYS A 21 26.82 6.24 -0.13
C LYS A 21 26.51 5.66 -1.52
N GLN A 22 25.50 4.80 -1.62
CA GLN A 22 25.14 4.17 -2.88
C GLN A 22 24.37 5.17 -3.75
N LEU A 23 24.80 5.29 -5.01
CA LEU A 23 24.15 6.14 -6.00
C LEU A 23 22.92 5.47 -6.63
N ALA A 24 22.83 4.14 -6.52
CA ALA A 24 21.72 3.35 -7.02
C ALA A 24 21.51 2.13 -6.11
N HIS A 25 20.27 1.71 -6.00
CA HIS A 25 19.80 0.54 -5.27
C HIS A 25 19.12 -0.44 -6.24
N SER A 26 18.80 -1.63 -5.74
CA SER A 26 17.83 -2.53 -6.38
C SER A 26 16.53 -2.43 -5.57
N PRO A 27 15.55 -1.61 -6.00
CA PRO A 27 14.38 -1.35 -5.18
C PRO A 27 13.59 -2.63 -4.91
N LYS A 28 13.22 -2.84 -3.65
CA LYS A 28 12.29 -3.90 -3.25
C LYS A 28 10.90 -3.30 -3.08
N LEU A 29 9.91 -3.85 -3.76
CA LEU A 29 8.52 -3.45 -3.60
C LEU A 29 7.91 -4.18 -2.40
N ILE A 30 7.27 -3.43 -1.50
CA ILE A 30 6.52 -3.97 -0.37
C ILE A 30 5.10 -3.41 -0.44
N VAL A 31 4.11 -4.28 -0.32
CA VAL A 31 2.72 -3.86 -0.29
C VAL A 31 2.31 -3.54 1.15
N LEU A 32 1.70 -2.37 1.36
CA LEU A 32 0.89 -2.11 2.54
C LEU A 32 -0.59 -2.24 2.14
N THR A 33 -1.24 -3.32 2.56
CA THR A 33 -2.65 -3.59 2.28
C THR A 33 -3.48 -3.62 3.56
N GLY A 34 -4.79 -3.70 3.39
CA GLY A 34 -5.79 -3.71 4.45
C GLY A 34 -7.10 -3.10 3.99
N GLY A 35 -8.20 -3.49 4.64
CA GLY A 35 -9.51 -2.91 4.39
C GLY A 35 -9.56 -1.39 4.63
N PRO A 36 -10.68 -0.75 4.25
CA PRO A 36 -10.98 0.62 4.68
C PRO A 36 -10.80 0.78 6.19
N SER A 37 -10.32 1.94 6.65
CA SER A 37 -10.11 2.24 8.08
C SER A 37 -9.05 1.40 8.81
N ALA A 38 -8.25 0.58 8.11
CA ALA A 38 -7.15 -0.18 8.73
C ALA A 38 -5.97 0.69 9.22
N GLY A 39 -5.97 2.00 8.93
CA GLY A 39 -4.93 2.95 9.36
C GLY A 39 -3.71 3.02 8.45
N LYS A 40 -3.81 2.58 7.19
CA LYS A 40 -2.72 2.61 6.18
C LYS A 40 -2.09 4.00 6.04
N THR A 41 -2.90 5.03 5.83
CA THR A 41 -2.42 6.41 5.65
C THR A 41 -1.53 6.87 6.82
N ALA A 42 -1.95 6.61 8.06
CA ALA A 42 -1.16 6.96 9.23
C ALA A 42 0.16 6.17 9.31
N VAL A 43 0.17 4.88 8.95
CA VAL A 43 1.41 4.09 8.85
C VAL A 43 2.34 4.65 7.76
N LEU A 44 1.80 5.00 6.59
CA LEU A 44 2.59 5.58 5.49
C LEU A 44 3.19 6.94 5.88
N GLU A 45 2.45 7.77 6.60
CA GLU A 45 3.01 9.02 7.15
C GLU A 45 4.15 8.75 8.15
N MET A 46 4.01 7.72 9.00
CA MET A 46 5.06 7.33 9.93
C MET A 46 6.28 6.77 9.18
N VAL A 47 6.10 6.04 8.08
CA VAL A 47 7.20 5.58 7.21
C VAL A 47 8.02 6.77 6.71
N LEU A 48 7.35 7.79 6.16
CA LEU A 48 8.02 9.00 5.66
C LEU A 48 8.76 9.76 6.76
N LYS A 49 8.19 9.78 7.96
CA LYS A 49 8.78 10.45 9.14
C LYS A 49 9.85 9.63 9.86
N THR A 50 10.00 8.33 9.59
CA THR A 50 10.90 7.44 10.35
C THR A 50 12.12 7.03 9.53
N PHE A 51 11.92 6.80 8.23
CA PHE A 51 12.96 6.26 7.37
C PHE A 51 13.70 7.35 6.58
N CYS A 52 14.78 6.92 5.94
CA CYS A 52 15.61 7.78 5.10
C CYS A 52 15.04 7.96 3.68
N PRO A 53 15.60 8.88 2.87
CA PRO A 53 15.14 9.14 1.51
C PRO A 53 15.16 7.94 0.55
N HIS A 54 15.84 6.86 0.89
CA HIS A 54 15.83 5.62 0.10
C HIS A 54 14.61 4.73 0.38
N VAL A 55 13.68 5.16 1.24
CA VAL A 55 12.37 4.56 1.42
C VAL A 55 11.33 5.48 0.81
N THR A 56 10.65 5.01 -0.23
CA THR A 56 9.65 5.79 -0.97
C THR A 56 8.26 5.21 -0.74
N VAL A 57 7.23 6.05 -0.69
CA VAL A 57 5.84 5.61 -0.72
C VAL A 57 5.27 5.82 -2.13
N ILE A 58 4.74 4.75 -2.72
CA ILE A 58 3.96 4.79 -3.96
C ILE A 58 2.49 5.04 -3.61
N PRO A 59 1.85 6.06 -4.20
CA PRO A 59 0.45 6.40 -3.94
C PRO A 59 -0.56 5.29 -4.28
N GLU A 60 -1.73 5.35 -3.64
CA GLU A 60 -2.86 4.49 -4.00
C GLU A 60 -3.33 4.80 -5.43
N ALA A 61 -3.13 3.85 -6.34
CA ALA A 61 -3.53 3.98 -7.74
C ALA A 61 -5.04 4.23 -7.92
N ALA A 62 -5.88 3.63 -7.07
CA ALA A 62 -7.32 3.88 -7.05
C ALA A 62 -7.65 5.34 -6.72
N GLY A 63 -6.95 5.92 -5.74
CA GLY A 63 -7.05 7.33 -5.40
C GLY A 63 -6.74 8.25 -6.58
N ILE A 64 -5.67 7.95 -7.32
CA ILE A 64 -5.29 8.70 -8.54
C ILE A 64 -6.34 8.56 -9.63
N VAL A 65 -6.72 7.32 -9.97
CA VAL A 65 -7.66 7.04 -11.07
C VAL A 65 -9.00 7.71 -10.83
N PHE A 66 -9.56 7.57 -9.62
CA PHE A 66 -10.85 8.17 -9.32
C PHE A 66 -10.77 9.67 -9.04
N GLY A 67 -9.69 10.14 -8.40
CA GLY A 67 -9.45 11.58 -8.23
C GLY A 67 -9.29 12.31 -9.57
N GLY A 68 -8.76 11.61 -10.58
CA GLY A 68 -8.65 12.08 -11.97
C GLY A 68 -9.95 12.01 -12.79
N GLY A 69 -11.09 11.64 -12.18
CA GLY A 69 -12.41 11.67 -12.84
C GLY A 69 -12.84 10.38 -13.53
N PHE A 70 -12.17 9.25 -13.30
CA PHE A 70 -12.63 7.96 -13.82
C PHE A 70 -14.00 7.59 -13.22
N PHE A 71 -14.92 7.07 -14.05
CA PHE A 71 -16.29 6.81 -13.62
C PHE A 71 -16.39 5.72 -12.54
N ARG A 72 -17.06 6.05 -11.42
CA ARG A 72 -17.47 5.10 -10.37
C ARG A 72 -18.90 4.62 -10.62
N ARG A 73 -19.09 3.76 -11.62
CA ARG A 73 -20.39 3.16 -11.93
C ARG A 73 -20.43 1.70 -11.50
N GLU A 74 -21.61 1.24 -11.09
CA GLU A 74 -21.81 -0.12 -10.59
C GLU A 74 -21.98 -1.18 -11.69
N THR A 75 -22.02 -0.77 -12.97
CA THR A 75 -22.17 -1.71 -14.09
C THR A 75 -20.93 -2.59 -14.23
N LEU A 76 -21.12 -3.84 -14.65
CA LEU A 76 -20.03 -4.80 -14.86
C LEU A 76 -18.89 -4.22 -15.74
N PRO A 77 -19.15 -3.59 -16.91
CA PRO A 77 -18.08 -3.01 -17.72
C PRO A 77 -17.30 -1.89 -17.01
N ALA A 78 -17.98 -1.10 -16.17
CA ALA A 78 -17.34 0.00 -15.45
C ALA A 78 -16.45 -0.51 -14.32
N LYS A 79 -16.91 -1.52 -13.55
CA LYS A 79 -16.08 -2.18 -12.52
C LYS A 79 -14.82 -2.80 -13.12
N LYS A 80 -14.97 -3.57 -14.21
CA LYS A 80 -13.82 -4.14 -14.93
C LYS A 80 -12.90 -3.03 -15.48
N GLY A 81 -13.47 -1.98 -16.07
CA GLY A 81 -12.73 -0.83 -16.58
C GLY A 81 -11.90 -0.11 -15.53
N ALA A 82 -12.48 0.12 -14.35
CA ALA A 82 -11.79 0.75 -13.24
C ALA A 82 -10.61 -0.12 -12.76
N GLN A 83 -10.82 -1.42 -12.56
CA GLN A 83 -9.73 -2.31 -12.10
C GLN A 83 -8.59 -2.43 -13.11
N ARG A 84 -8.88 -2.49 -14.42
CA ARG A 84 -7.84 -2.44 -15.46
C ARG A 84 -7.05 -1.13 -15.43
N ALA A 85 -7.72 0.00 -15.23
CA ALA A 85 -7.06 1.31 -15.15
C ALA A 85 -6.17 1.41 -13.90
N ILE A 86 -6.69 0.99 -12.74
CA ILE A 86 -5.96 0.97 -11.47
C ILE A 86 -4.71 0.09 -11.58
N PHE A 87 -4.85 -1.13 -12.11
CA PHE A 87 -3.72 -2.04 -12.31
C PHE A 87 -2.62 -1.40 -13.17
N LYS A 88 -2.99 -0.75 -14.29
CA LYS A 88 -2.01 -0.09 -15.17
C LYS A 88 -1.31 1.07 -14.46
N VAL A 89 -2.06 1.93 -13.76
CA VAL A 89 -1.47 3.04 -13.00
C VAL A 89 -0.53 2.52 -11.91
N GLN A 90 -0.92 1.48 -11.18
CA GLN A 90 -0.08 0.83 -10.17
C GLN A 90 1.24 0.32 -10.79
N ARG A 91 1.16 -0.40 -11.92
CA ARG A 91 2.33 -0.93 -12.62
C ARG A 91 3.28 0.17 -13.09
N GLU A 92 2.76 1.27 -13.64
CA GLU A 92 3.59 2.38 -14.11
C GLU A 92 4.29 3.10 -12.94
N LEU A 93 3.59 3.32 -11.82
CA LEU A 93 4.20 3.91 -10.62
C LEU A 93 5.33 3.04 -10.07
N GLU A 94 5.11 1.73 -10.01
CA GLU A 94 6.15 0.77 -9.62
C GLU A 94 7.33 0.78 -10.59
N GLN A 95 7.07 0.84 -11.89
CA GLN A 95 8.10 0.83 -12.93
C GLN A 95 9.02 2.05 -12.83
N ILE A 96 8.45 3.25 -12.58
CA ILE A 96 9.24 4.47 -12.38
C ILE A 96 10.27 4.26 -11.27
N ILE A 97 9.86 3.75 -10.11
CA ILE A 97 10.77 3.51 -8.99
C ILE A 97 11.85 2.47 -9.35
N LEU A 98 11.45 1.38 -10.00
CA LEU A 98 12.37 0.30 -10.41
C LEU A 98 13.42 0.77 -11.43
N GLU A 99 13.07 1.71 -12.30
CA GLU A 99 13.96 2.27 -13.32
C GLU A 99 14.86 3.38 -12.76
N GLU A 100 14.33 4.26 -11.92
CA GLU A 100 15.09 5.32 -11.25
C GLU A 100 16.17 4.75 -10.33
N LYS A 101 15.90 3.60 -9.69
CA LYS A 101 16.84 2.90 -8.79
C LYS A 101 17.34 3.74 -7.62
N GLU A 102 16.65 4.83 -7.29
CA GLU A 102 17.03 5.67 -6.16
C GLU A 102 16.60 5.04 -4.83
N ALA A 103 15.43 4.41 -4.79
CA ALA A 103 14.88 3.78 -3.60
C ALA A 103 15.49 2.40 -3.32
N ALA A 104 15.83 2.12 -2.06
CA ALA A 104 16.14 0.77 -1.60
C ALA A 104 14.87 -0.05 -1.39
N VAL A 105 13.81 0.59 -0.88
CA VAL A 105 12.49 -0.01 -0.64
C VAL A 105 11.43 0.98 -1.08
N ALA A 106 10.40 0.49 -1.77
CA ALA A 106 9.21 1.27 -2.05
C ALA A 106 7.97 0.59 -1.49
N ILE A 107 7.20 1.35 -0.72
CA ILE A 107 5.97 0.91 -0.06
C ILE A 107 4.80 1.30 -0.94
N CYS A 108 4.11 0.31 -1.51
CA CYS A 108 2.91 0.53 -2.29
C CYS A 108 1.70 0.63 -1.34
N ASP A 109 0.98 1.76 -1.38
CA ASP A 109 -0.37 1.82 -0.80
C ASP A 109 -1.31 0.99 -1.69
N ARG A 110 -1.43 -0.29 -1.35
CA ARG A 110 -1.98 -1.40 -2.17
C ARG A 110 -1.08 -1.86 -3.32
N GLY A 111 -1.15 -3.16 -3.62
CA GLY A 111 -0.47 -3.78 -4.76
C GLY A 111 -1.41 -4.18 -5.88
N THR A 112 -0.88 -4.74 -6.96
CA THR A 112 -1.67 -5.18 -8.12
C THR A 112 -2.69 -6.27 -7.79
N VAL A 113 -2.36 -7.15 -6.85
CA VAL A 113 -3.22 -8.26 -6.40
C VAL A 113 -4.41 -7.75 -5.57
N ASP A 114 -4.33 -6.58 -4.92
CA ASP A 114 -5.47 -5.98 -4.20
C ASP A 114 -6.70 -5.82 -5.09
N GLY A 115 -6.51 -5.68 -6.41
CA GLY A 115 -7.59 -5.57 -7.39
C GLY A 115 -8.58 -6.74 -7.35
N LEU A 116 -8.15 -7.94 -6.94
CA LEU A 116 -9.02 -9.11 -6.77
C LEU A 116 -10.15 -8.87 -5.77
N ALA A 117 -9.91 -8.12 -4.70
CA ALA A 117 -10.94 -7.84 -3.70
C ALA A 117 -12.12 -7.01 -4.27
N TYR A 118 -11.86 -6.29 -5.36
CA TYR A 118 -12.79 -5.39 -6.03
C TYR A 118 -13.21 -5.88 -7.43
N TRP A 119 -12.71 -7.03 -7.88
CA TRP A 119 -13.06 -7.61 -9.16
C TRP A 119 -14.46 -8.26 -9.10
N PRO A 120 -15.33 -8.02 -10.09
CA PRO A 120 -16.72 -8.50 -10.06
C PRO A 120 -16.92 -9.95 -10.54
N GLU A 121 -15.90 -10.60 -11.12
CA GLU A 121 -15.97 -11.97 -11.66
C GLU A 121 -15.00 -12.89 -10.92
N SER A 122 -14.67 -14.07 -11.50
CA SER A 122 -13.70 -15.00 -10.91
C SER A 122 -12.28 -14.46 -10.93
N GLU A 123 -11.44 -14.99 -10.04
CA GLU A 123 -9.99 -14.74 -10.01
C GLU A 123 -9.32 -15.07 -11.36
N ASP A 124 -9.65 -16.21 -11.97
CA ASP A 124 -9.16 -16.56 -13.30
C ASP A 124 -9.51 -15.51 -14.36
N GLY A 125 -10.73 -14.96 -14.30
CA GLY A 125 -11.16 -13.89 -15.19
C GLY A 125 -10.39 -12.58 -14.98
N PHE A 126 -9.99 -12.27 -13.75
CA PHE A 126 -9.13 -11.12 -13.44
C PHE A 126 -7.77 -11.26 -14.11
N TRP A 127 -7.11 -12.41 -13.92
CA TRP A 127 -5.79 -12.68 -14.47
C TRP A 127 -5.78 -12.73 -16.00
N GLN A 128 -6.80 -13.36 -16.60
CA GLN A 128 -6.97 -13.37 -18.05
C GLN A 128 -7.14 -11.97 -18.65
N GLU A 129 -7.98 -11.13 -18.02
CA GLU A 129 -8.22 -9.78 -18.51
C GLU A 129 -6.96 -8.90 -18.44
N LEU A 130 -6.16 -9.08 -17.38
CA LEU A 130 -4.92 -8.33 -17.18
C LEU A 130 -3.71 -8.92 -17.90
N GLN A 131 -3.86 -10.11 -18.51
CA GLN A 131 -2.80 -10.81 -19.23
C GLN A 131 -1.56 -11.07 -18.34
N THR A 132 -1.81 -11.46 -17.09
CA THR A 132 -0.78 -11.82 -16.10
C THR A 132 -1.24 -13.05 -15.30
N SER A 133 -0.48 -13.45 -14.29
CA SER A 133 -0.86 -14.52 -13.37
C SER A 133 -0.61 -14.12 -11.92
N LYS A 134 -1.24 -14.84 -10.98
CA LYS A 134 -1.02 -14.64 -9.54
C LYS A 134 0.46 -14.78 -9.18
N GLU A 135 1.13 -15.80 -9.69
CA GLU A 135 2.54 -16.09 -9.43
C GLU A 135 3.44 -14.98 -9.98
N THR A 136 3.11 -14.45 -11.15
CA THR A 136 3.85 -13.34 -11.77
C THR A 136 3.73 -12.09 -10.91
N GLU A 137 2.52 -11.75 -10.46
CA GLU A 137 2.32 -10.56 -9.62
C GLU A 137 2.87 -10.76 -8.19
N PHE A 138 2.82 -11.97 -7.63
CA PHE A 138 3.47 -12.29 -6.36
C PHE A 138 4.98 -12.08 -6.44
N GLY A 139 5.63 -12.57 -7.50
CA GLY A 139 7.08 -12.43 -7.68
C GLY A 139 7.59 -11.00 -7.83
N ARG A 140 6.69 -10.00 -7.96
CA ARG A 140 7.05 -8.58 -8.01
C ARG A 140 7.26 -7.96 -6.62
N TYR A 141 6.66 -8.53 -5.59
CA TYR A 141 6.69 -7.98 -4.24
C TYR A 141 7.58 -8.84 -3.35
N GLU A 142 8.45 -8.17 -2.59
CA GLU A 142 9.30 -8.86 -1.62
C GLU A 142 8.48 -9.25 -0.39
N ALA A 143 7.49 -8.44 -0.02
CA ALA A 143 6.63 -8.65 1.13
C ALA A 143 5.27 -7.99 1.00
N VAL A 144 4.31 -8.53 1.76
CA VAL A 144 2.97 -7.98 1.92
C VAL A 144 2.72 -7.75 3.41
N ILE A 145 2.41 -6.51 3.78
CA ILE A 145 2.03 -6.12 5.14
C ILE A 145 0.54 -5.87 5.13
N HIS A 146 -0.23 -6.77 5.74
CA HIS A 146 -1.68 -6.67 5.85
C HIS A 146 -2.05 -6.05 7.20
N LEU A 147 -2.56 -4.82 7.17
CA LEU A 147 -3.16 -4.18 8.34
C LEU A 147 -4.62 -4.63 8.46
N ARG A 148 -4.94 -5.39 9.50
CA ARG A 148 -6.33 -5.84 9.75
C ARG A 148 -7.23 -4.67 10.07
N THR A 149 -8.44 -4.70 9.51
CA THR A 149 -9.49 -3.72 9.83
C THR A 149 -10.02 -3.99 11.24
N PRO A 150 -10.22 -2.96 12.09
CA PRO A 150 -10.81 -3.16 13.42
C PRO A 150 -12.19 -3.81 13.34
N ASP A 151 -12.49 -4.68 14.30
CA ASP A 151 -13.82 -5.25 14.42
C ASP A 151 -14.84 -4.22 14.94
N LEU A 152 -16.13 -4.59 14.89
CA LEU A 152 -17.23 -3.75 15.36
C LEU A 152 -17.14 -3.42 16.86
N THR A 153 -16.41 -4.20 17.65
CA THR A 153 -16.28 -4.06 19.10
C THR A 153 -15.13 -3.16 19.54
N GLN A 154 -14.13 -2.94 18.68
CA GLN A 154 -12.90 -2.22 18.98
C GLN A 154 -12.83 -0.77 18.47
N GLY A 155 -13.85 -0.24 17.79
CA GLY A 155 -13.72 1.11 17.23
C GLY A 155 -14.95 1.78 16.64
N TYR A 156 -16.14 1.17 16.73
CA TYR A 156 -17.35 1.72 16.11
C TYR A 156 -18.41 2.05 17.16
N ASN A 157 -18.86 3.32 17.17
CA ASN A 157 -20.10 3.69 17.86
C ASN A 157 -21.27 3.01 17.13
N LEU A 158 -21.90 2.03 17.80
CA LEU A 158 -22.93 1.15 17.26
C LEU A 158 -24.31 1.82 17.08
N ASP A 159 -24.43 3.13 17.35
CA ASP A 159 -25.71 3.85 17.30
C ASP A 159 -26.20 4.18 15.88
N ASN A 160 -25.41 3.91 14.84
CA ASN A 160 -25.74 4.25 13.46
C ASN A 160 -25.70 3.02 12.53
N PRO A 161 -26.85 2.54 12.04
CA PRO A 161 -26.94 1.40 11.12
C PRO A 161 -26.07 1.52 9.87
N VAL A 162 -25.98 2.71 9.27
CA VAL A 162 -25.15 2.96 8.07
C VAL A 162 -23.67 2.76 8.39
N ARG A 163 -23.23 3.10 9.60
CA ARG A 163 -21.84 2.86 10.03
C ARG A 163 -21.57 1.38 10.25
N ILE A 164 -22.54 0.63 10.77
CA ILE A 164 -22.43 -0.83 10.94
C ILE A 164 -22.30 -1.52 9.58
N GLU A 165 -23.15 -1.17 8.61
CA GLU A 165 -23.09 -1.70 7.25
C GLU A 165 -21.73 -1.40 6.61
N SER A 166 -21.24 -0.17 6.72
CA SER A 166 -19.92 0.21 6.18
C SER A 166 -18.76 -0.54 6.84
N ALA A 167 -18.86 -0.85 8.13
CA ALA A 167 -17.85 -1.61 8.85
C ALA A 167 -17.87 -3.10 8.46
N GLN A 168 -19.06 -3.68 8.26
CA GLN A 168 -19.20 -5.04 7.73
C GLN A 168 -18.64 -5.15 6.31
N GLU A 169 -18.90 -4.16 5.45
CA GLU A 169 -18.29 -4.08 4.12
C GLU A 169 -16.77 -3.98 4.20
N ALA A 170 -16.24 -3.16 5.12
CA ALA A 170 -14.80 -3.04 5.32
C ALA A 170 -14.15 -4.37 5.76
N LEU A 171 -14.78 -5.11 6.67
CA LEU A 171 -14.33 -6.44 7.09
C LEU A 171 -14.41 -7.48 5.97
N LYS A 172 -15.44 -7.40 5.12
CA LYS A 172 -15.57 -8.27 3.93
C LYS A 172 -14.45 -8.01 2.92
N ILE A 173 -14.15 -6.73 2.67
CA ILE A 173 -13.02 -6.34 1.80
C ILE A 173 -11.70 -6.81 2.43
N ASP A 174 -11.51 -6.62 3.74
CA ASP A 174 -10.32 -7.07 4.47
C ASP A 174 -10.07 -8.58 4.30
N SER A 175 -11.13 -9.37 4.44
CA SER A 175 -11.07 -10.83 4.28
C SER A 175 -10.69 -11.22 2.85
N LYS A 176 -11.27 -10.56 1.85
CA LYS A 176 -10.91 -10.78 0.44
C LYS A 176 -9.46 -10.42 0.13
N LEU A 177 -8.95 -9.32 0.70
CA LEU A 177 -7.55 -8.91 0.53
C LEU A 177 -6.60 -9.95 1.11
N MET A 178 -6.91 -10.46 2.30
CA MET A 178 -6.13 -11.53 2.94
C MET A 178 -6.13 -12.81 2.10
N GLU A 179 -7.29 -13.19 1.56
CA GLU A 179 -7.41 -14.34 0.66
C GLU A 179 -6.63 -14.13 -0.66
N ALA A 180 -6.71 -12.95 -1.25
CA ALA A 180 -6.03 -12.62 -2.50
C ALA A 180 -4.50 -12.77 -2.37
N TRP A 181 -3.94 -12.35 -1.23
CA TRP A 181 -2.52 -12.47 -0.92
C TRP A 181 -2.14 -13.80 -0.27
N SER A 182 -3.09 -14.70 -0.03
CA SER A 182 -2.80 -16.03 0.51
C SER A 182 -1.89 -16.80 -0.45
N GLY A 183 -0.82 -17.37 0.11
CA GLY A 183 0.22 -18.09 -0.65
C GLY A 183 1.43 -17.25 -1.06
N HIS A 184 1.43 -15.92 -0.86
CA HIS A 184 2.65 -15.14 -1.00
C HIS A 184 3.67 -15.57 0.10
N PRO A 185 4.97 -15.76 -0.22
CA PRO A 185 5.93 -16.34 0.73
C PRO A 185 6.17 -15.48 1.98
N ASN A 186 6.03 -14.16 1.85
CA ASN A 186 6.31 -13.18 2.91
C ASN A 186 5.07 -12.32 3.20
N VAL A 187 4.11 -12.85 3.94
CA VAL A 187 2.92 -12.09 4.39
C VAL A 187 3.01 -11.83 5.89
N PHE A 188 2.98 -10.55 6.26
CA PHE A 188 2.97 -10.08 7.64
C PHE A 188 1.58 -9.56 7.97
N THR A 189 0.81 -10.31 8.74
CA THR A 189 -0.51 -9.88 9.21
C THR A 189 -0.36 -9.15 10.54
N ILE A 190 -0.83 -7.90 10.58
CA ILE A 190 -0.83 -7.09 11.79
C ILE A 190 -2.27 -6.92 12.24
N GLU A 191 -2.60 -7.64 13.31
CA GLU A 191 -3.94 -7.63 13.92
C GLU A 191 -4.35 -6.24 14.39
N SER A 192 -5.67 -6.03 14.41
CA SER A 192 -6.26 -4.88 15.10
C SER A 192 -5.88 -4.95 16.58
N GLN A 193 -5.49 -3.81 17.13
CA GLN A 193 -5.16 -3.64 18.54
C GLN A 193 -5.83 -2.37 19.03
N ASP A 194 -6.08 -2.29 20.34
CA ASP A 194 -6.66 -1.10 20.97
C ASP A 194 -5.71 0.11 20.85
N ASP A 195 -4.40 -0.14 20.81
CA ASP A 195 -3.37 0.87 20.55
C ASP A 195 -2.89 0.85 19.09
N PHE A 196 -3.19 1.93 18.37
CA PHE A 196 -2.75 2.13 17.00
C PHE A 196 -1.22 2.28 16.89
N LEU A 197 -0.54 2.86 17.88
CA LEU A 197 0.92 3.06 17.82
C LEU A 197 1.66 1.72 17.80
N SER A 198 1.24 0.77 18.63
CA SER A 198 1.76 -0.61 18.63
C SER A 198 1.56 -1.30 17.28
N LYS A 199 0.43 -1.07 16.62
CA LYS A 199 0.15 -1.59 15.27
C LYS A 199 1.09 -0.97 14.23
N ALA A 200 1.25 0.35 14.26
CA ALA A 200 2.14 1.06 13.34
C ALA A 200 3.61 0.66 13.55
N GLN A 201 4.05 0.50 14.80
CA GLN A 201 5.41 0.06 15.12
C GLN A 201 5.71 -1.32 14.52
N LYS A 202 4.80 -2.29 14.65
CA LYS A 202 4.96 -3.62 14.01
C LYS A 202 5.08 -3.52 12.49
N ALA A 203 4.37 -2.59 11.87
CA ALA A 203 4.47 -2.37 10.42
C ALA A 203 5.83 -1.78 10.04
N LEU A 204 6.32 -0.80 10.80
CA LEU A 204 7.65 -0.21 10.60
C LEU A 204 8.76 -1.25 10.80
N GLU A 205 8.68 -2.09 11.82
CA GLU A 205 9.63 -3.18 12.07
C GLU A 205 9.66 -4.18 10.90
N ALA A 206 8.49 -4.56 10.38
CA ALA A 206 8.39 -5.42 9.19
C ALA A 206 9.00 -4.76 7.95
N ILE A 207 8.82 -3.45 7.74
CA ILE A 207 9.48 -2.72 6.64
C ILE A 207 10.99 -2.70 6.84
N GLN A 208 11.44 -2.44 8.08
CA GLN A 208 12.85 -2.30 8.42
C GLN A 208 13.65 -3.57 8.14
N SER A 209 13.06 -4.77 8.27
CA SER A 209 13.74 -6.03 7.98
C SER A 209 14.12 -6.21 6.50
N PHE A 210 13.51 -5.46 5.59
CA PHE A 210 13.82 -5.51 4.16
C PHE A 210 14.83 -4.44 3.72
N LEU A 211 15.11 -3.45 4.58
CA LEU A 211 16.08 -2.41 4.30
C LEU A 211 17.50 -2.94 4.30
N PRO A 212 18.38 -2.45 3.41
CA PRO A 212 19.80 -2.74 3.50
C PRO A 212 20.42 -2.08 4.74
N ASN A 213 21.52 -2.65 5.26
CA ASN A 213 22.20 -2.16 6.46
C ASN A 213 22.53 -0.66 6.44
N CYS A 214 22.82 -0.10 5.26
CA CYS A 214 23.11 1.32 5.07
C CYS A 214 21.90 2.25 5.33
N CYS A 215 20.68 1.72 5.23
CA CYS A 215 19.41 2.45 5.40
C CYS A 215 18.71 2.12 6.72
N GLN A 216 19.20 1.14 7.49
CA GLN A 216 18.61 0.74 8.78
C GLN A 216 19.00 1.65 9.95
N LYS A 217 20.14 2.33 9.87
CA LYS A 217 20.64 3.21 10.94
C LYS A 217 20.13 4.62 10.74
N THR A 218 19.08 5.00 11.47
CA THR A 218 18.64 6.39 11.55
C THR A 218 19.59 7.16 12.46
N LYS A 219 20.16 8.28 12.01
CA LYS A 219 20.73 9.25 12.96
C LYS A 219 19.57 9.89 13.69
N VAL A 220 19.25 9.41 14.89
CA VAL A 220 18.44 10.19 15.83
C VAL A 220 19.36 11.25 16.42
N ASP A 221 19.49 12.39 15.74
CA ASP A 221 20.07 13.58 16.36
C ASP A 221 19.04 14.10 17.36
N VAL A 222 19.14 13.62 18.61
CA VAL A 222 18.44 14.23 19.74
C VAL A 222 19.12 15.57 19.99
N ARG A 223 18.57 16.64 19.41
CA ARG A 223 18.85 18.01 19.81
C ARG A 223 17.70 18.56 20.63
#